data_AF-A0AAU5M0R7-F1
#
_entry.id   AF-A0AAU5M0R7-F1
#
_cell.length_a   1.000
_cell.length_b   1.000
_cell.length_c   1.000
_cell.angle_alpha   90.00
_cell.angle_beta   90.00
_cell.angle_gamma   90.00
#
_symmetry.space_group_name_H-M   'P 1'
#
loop_
_entity.id
_entity.type
_entity.pdbx_description
1 polymer ?
#
loop_
_entity_poly.entity_id
_entity_poly.type
_entity_poly.pdbx_seq_one_letter_code
_entity_poly.pdbx_strand_id
1 'polypeptide(L)'
;MDEEVIARYLARRDAIDQSVDLVVLMGSAVLESVEVAAEAHRTYAAPILISGGIGHSTHYLEGAVRRRDCRSRWIGRSRTSFAIC
;
A
#
# COMPACT_ATOMS: atom_id res chain seq x y z
N MET A 1 -29.56 2.97 1.75
CA MET A 1 -28.48 2.03 1.40
C MET A 1 -27.46 2.14 2.51
N ASP A 2 -27.05 1.02 3.11
CA ASP A 2 -26.22 1.03 4.32
C ASP A 2 -24.74 1.20 3.94
N GLU A 3 -24.11 2.27 4.44
CA GLU A 3 -22.70 2.61 4.18
C GLU A 3 -21.76 1.49 4.65
N GLU A 4 -22.07 0.84 5.76
CA GLU A 4 -21.26 -0.23 6.33
C GLU A 4 -21.26 -1.47 5.43
N VAL A 5 -22.42 -1.78 4.84
CA VAL A 5 -22.54 -2.88 3.88
C VAL A 5 -21.71 -2.63 2.63
N ILE A 6 -21.73 -1.39 2.11
CA ILE A 6 -20.92 -1.00 0.94
C ILE A 6 -19.43 -1.04 1.28
N ALA A 7 -19.03 -0.46 2.41
CA ALA A 7 -17.64 -0.44 2.84
C ALA A 7 -17.08 -1.86 3.01
N ARG A 8 -17.85 -2.76 3.66
CA ARG A 8 -17.47 -4.17 3.81
C ARG A 8 -17.37 -4.89 2.46
N TYR A 9 -18.27 -4.60 1.53
CA TYR A 9 -18.21 -5.19 0.20
C TYR A 9 -16.95 -4.75 -0.57
N LEU A 10 -16.62 -3.45 -0.54
CA LEU A 10 -15.44 -2.90 -1.23
C LEU A 10 -14.12 -3.33 -0.58
N ALA A 11 -14.09 -3.51 0.75
CA ALA A 11 -12.89 -3.89 1.50
C ALA A 11 -12.68 -5.42 1.56
N ARG A 12 -13.60 -6.21 1.00
CA ARG A 12 -13.53 -7.68 1.03
C ARG A 12 -12.25 -8.16 0.32
N ARG A 13 -11.49 -9.01 1.00
CA ARG A 13 -10.33 -9.70 0.42
C ARG A 13 -10.73 -11.12 0.08
N ASP A 14 -10.30 -11.59 -1.08
CA ASP A 14 -10.45 -12.99 -1.46
C ASP A 14 -9.36 -13.84 -0.81
N ALA A 15 -9.64 -15.13 -0.62
CA ALA A 15 -8.67 -16.07 -0.10
C ALA A 15 -7.51 -16.25 -1.10
N ILE A 16 -6.29 -16.37 -0.58
CA ILE A 16 -5.09 -16.63 -1.38
C ILE A 16 -4.65 -18.06 -1.10
N ASP A 17 -5.00 -18.97 -2.00
CA ASP A 17 -4.68 -20.41 -1.88
C ASP A 17 -3.41 -20.81 -2.65
N GLN A 18 -2.76 -19.83 -3.30
CA GLN A 18 -1.60 -20.01 -4.18
C GLN A 18 -0.38 -19.22 -3.69
N SER A 19 0.81 -19.60 -4.15
CA SER A 19 2.03 -18.85 -3.84
C SER A 19 1.95 -17.43 -4.39
N VAL A 20 2.41 -16.47 -3.60
CA VAL A 20 2.48 -15.06 -4.00
C VAL A 20 3.90 -14.75 -4.42
N ASP A 21 4.08 -14.33 -5.67
CA ASP A 21 5.40 -13.96 -6.21
C ASP A 21 5.70 -12.46 -6.06
N LEU A 22 4.67 -11.64 -5.84
CA LEU A 22 4.78 -10.18 -5.79
C LEU A 22 3.68 -9.56 -4.92
N VAL A 23 4.05 -8.62 -4.06
CA VAL A 23 3.11 -7.73 -3.37
C VAL A 23 3.10 -6.38 -4.08
N VAL A 24 1.93 -5.90 -4.48
CA VAL A 24 1.80 -4.58 -5.13
C VAL A 24 1.16 -3.58 -4.17
N LEU A 25 1.92 -2.56 -3.77
CA LEU A 25 1.41 -1.41 -3.04
C LEU A 25 0.95 -0.35 -4.05
N MET A 26 -0.36 -0.19 -4.21
CA MET A 26 -0.96 0.82 -5.08
C MET A 26 -0.97 2.19 -4.42
N GLY A 27 -0.76 3.25 -5.21
CA GLY A 27 -0.74 4.64 -4.76
C GLY A 27 -2.04 5.06 -4.07
N SER A 28 -1.98 5.18 -2.74
CA SER A 28 -3.11 5.53 -1.89
C SER A 28 -2.70 6.57 -0.84
N ALA A 29 -3.65 7.40 -0.41
CA ALA A 29 -3.47 8.34 0.71
C ALA A 29 -3.71 7.69 2.09
N VAL A 30 -4.07 6.41 2.12
CA VAL A 30 -4.28 5.62 3.34
C VAL A 30 -2.94 5.03 3.78
N LEU A 31 -2.31 5.60 4.80
CA LEU A 31 -0.93 5.23 5.19
C LEU A 31 -0.83 3.83 5.80
N GLU A 32 -1.94 3.33 6.37
CA GLU A 32 -2.08 1.97 6.89
C GLU A 32 -1.87 0.92 5.79
N SER A 33 -2.10 1.27 4.52
CA SER A 33 -1.83 0.37 3.39
C SER A 33 -0.35 0.00 3.27
N VAL A 34 0.56 0.89 3.71
CA VAL A 34 2.01 0.63 3.74
C VAL A 34 2.34 -0.47 4.75
N GLU A 35 1.71 -0.42 5.94
CA GLU A 35 1.91 -1.43 6.99
C GLU A 35 1.36 -2.79 6.57
N VAL A 36 0.19 -2.79 5.91
CA VAL A 36 -0.41 -4.01 5.33
C VAL A 36 0.50 -4.63 4.27
N ALA A 37 1.10 -3.83 3.38
CA ALA A 37 2.02 -4.32 2.37
C ALA A 37 3.32 -4.87 3.00
N ALA A 38 3.82 -4.21 4.05
CA ALA A 38 4.99 -4.67 4.79
C ALA A 38 4.72 -6.00 5.51
N GLU A 39 3.51 -6.19 6.04
CA GLU A 39 3.10 -7.47 6.62
C GLU A 39 2.99 -8.55 5.54
N ALA A 40 2.32 -8.28 4.43
CA ALA A 40 2.22 -9.22 3.31
C ALA A 40 3.60 -9.66 2.78
N HIS A 41 4.57 -8.74 2.70
CA HIS A 41 5.95 -9.07 2.34
C HIS A 41 6.58 -10.08 3.31
N ARG A 42 6.36 -9.91 4.62
CA ARG A 42 6.85 -10.85 5.64
C ARG A 42 6.13 -12.19 5.56
N THR A 43 4.80 -12.18 5.41
CA THR A 43 3.96 -13.38 5.36
C THR A 43 4.28 -14.24 4.15
N TYR A 44 4.41 -13.63 2.97
CA TYR A 44 4.59 -14.34 1.71
C TYR A 44 6.04 -14.46 1.26
N ALA A 45 6.99 -13.80 1.95
CA ALA A 45 8.39 -13.69 1.53
C ALA A 45 8.58 -13.18 0.09
N ALA A 46 7.61 -12.40 -0.41
CA ALA A 46 7.55 -11.91 -1.78
C ALA A 46 7.98 -10.44 -1.87
N PRO A 47 8.74 -10.00 -2.89
CA PRO A 47 9.14 -8.61 -3.04
C PRO A 47 7.93 -7.65 -3.13
N ILE A 48 8.15 -6.39 -2.73
CA ILE A 48 7.16 -5.31 -2.86
C ILE A 48 7.46 -4.48 -4.11
N LEU A 49 6.46 -4.36 -4.99
CA LEU A 49 6.38 -3.34 -6.03
C LEU A 49 5.53 -2.18 -5.52
N ILE A 50 6.11 -0.98 -5.47
CA ILE A 50 5.35 0.25 -5.20
C ILE A 50 4.96 0.82 -6.56
N SER A 51 3.66 0.96 -6.79
CA SER A 51 3.10 1.53 -8.00
C SER A 51 2.32 2.79 -7.66
N GLY A 52 2.79 3.92 -8.18
CA GLY A 52 2.18 5.22 -7.96
C GLY A 52 3.02 6.32 -8.60
N GLY A 53 2.35 7.27 -9.24
CA GLY A 53 2.93 8.47 -9.82
C GLY A 53 2.29 9.73 -9.24
N ILE A 54 2.11 10.73 -10.10
CA ILE A 54 1.36 11.93 -9.76
C ILE A 54 -0.07 11.79 -10.28
N GLY A 55 -1.07 11.97 -9.42
CA GLY A 55 -2.48 11.82 -9.77
C GLY A 55 -3.42 12.35 -8.68
N HIS A 56 -4.71 11.99 -8.78
CA HIS A 56 -5.76 12.50 -7.89
C HIS A 56 -5.54 12.19 -6.39
N SER A 57 -4.76 11.17 -6.05
CA SER A 57 -4.48 10.79 -4.66
C SER A 57 -3.23 11.48 -4.08
N THR A 58 -2.42 12.15 -4.91
CA THR A 58 -1.09 12.64 -4.51
C THR A 58 -1.17 13.75 -3.45
N HIS A 59 -2.08 14.73 -3.61
CA HIS A 59 -2.24 15.81 -2.62
C HIS A 59 -2.82 15.30 -1.29
N TYR A 60 -3.71 14.31 -1.36
CA TYR A 60 -4.24 13.64 -0.16
C TYR A 60 -3.14 12.88 0.58
N LEU A 61 -2.26 12.19 -0.15
CA LEU A 61 -1.11 11.48 0.40
C LEU A 61 -0.13 12.45 1.06
N GLU A 62 0.19 13.57 0.41
CA GLU A 62 1.05 14.61 1.00
C GLU A 62 0.46 15.12 2.33
N GLY A 63 -0.84 15.44 2.33
CA GLY A 63 -1.53 15.87 3.55
C GLY A 63 -1.50 14.80 4.65
N ALA A 64 -1.69 13.53 4.30
CA ALA A 64 -1.63 12.43 5.24
C ALA A 64 -0.24 12.26 5.86
N VAL A 65 0.82 12.29 5.05
CA VAL A 65 2.21 12.17 5.52
C VAL A 65 2.58 13.32 6.45
N ARG A 66 2.22 14.56 6.10
CA ARG A 66 2.47 15.74 6.94
C ARG A 66 1.78 15.64 8.31
N ARG A 67 0.56 15.07 8.38
CA ARG A 67 -0.17 14.90 9.65
C ARG A 67 0.42 13.80 10.54
N ARG A 68 1.03 12.76 9.96
CA ARG A 68 1.50 11.58 10.69
C ARG A 68 2.86 11.78 11.39
N ASP A 69 3.44 12.98 11.34
CA ASP A 69 4.80 13.33 11.83
C ASP A 69 5.86 12.25 11.50
N CYS A 70 5.76 11.71 10.28
CA CYS A 70 6.68 10.69 9.80
C CYS A 70 8.00 11.36 9.42
N ARG A 71 9.05 11.22 10.24
CA ARG A 71 10.42 11.52 9.78
C ARG A 71 10.81 10.54 8.68
N SER A 72 10.93 11.04 7.45
CA SER A 72 11.51 10.28 6.35
C SER A 72 12.99 10.02 6.63
N ARG A 73 13.32 8.86 7.22
CA ARG A 73 14.69 8.36 7.23
C ARG A 73 14.89 7.53 5.98
N TRP A 74 15.64 8.05 5.02
CA TRP A 74 16.06 7.28 3.85
C TRP A 74 17.03 6.20 4.31
N ILE A 75 16.59 4.94 4.32
CA ILE A 75 17.43 3.78 4.60
C ILE A 75 17.66 3.06 3.28
N GLY A 76 18.76 3.40 2.61
CA GLY A 76 19.15 2.71 1.39
C GLY A 76 19.52 1.26 1.68
N ARG A 77 18.72 0.33 1.15
CA ARG A 77 19.06 -1.02 0.61
C ARG A 77 18.00 -2.07 0.98
N SER A 78 16.85 -2.01 0.30
CA SER A 78 15.94 -3.13 0.08
C SER A 78 15.72 -3.25 -1.42
N ARG A 79 15.57 -4.46 -1.96
CA ARG A 79 15.26 -4.72 -3.39
C ARG A 79 13.82 -4.28 -3.69
N THR A 80 13.56 -2.98 -3.59
CA THR A 80 12.28 -2.35 -3.92
C THR A 80 12.39 -1.87 -5.35
N SER A 81 11.76 -2.60 -6.27
CA SER A 81 11.58 -2.11 -7.63
C SER A 81 10.45 -1.11 -7.61
N PHE A 82 10.71 0.11 -8.10
CA PHE A 82 9.72 1.15 -8.27
C PHE A 82 9.22 1.09 -9.71
N ALA A 83 7.93 0.86 -9.94
CA ALA A 83 7.34 1.03 -11.26
C ALA A 83 6.53 2.32 -11.25
N ILE A 84 7.03 3.31 -11.99
CA ILE A 84 6.26 4.51 -12.34
C ILE A 84 5.38 4.11 -13.52
N CYS A 85 4.06 4.15 -13.34
CA CYS A 85 3.10 4.11 -14.45
C CYS A 85 2.87 5.52 -14.97
#